data_AF-A0A7J6WT35-F1
#
_entry.id   AF-A0A7J6WT35-F1
#
_cell.length_a   1.000
_cell.length_b   1.000
_cell.length_c   1.000
_cell.angle_alpha   90.00
_cell.angle_beta   90.00
_cell.angle_gamma   90.00
#
_symmetry.space_group_name_H-M   'P 1'
#
loop_
_entity.id
_entity.type
_entity.pdbx_description
1 polymer ?
#
loop_
_entity_poly.entity_id
_entity_poly.type
_entity_poly.pdbx_seq_one_letter_code
_entity_poly.pdbx_strand_id
1 'polypeptide(L)'
;MNHSSVADMGMIAAGGHEWNLQLRRRVYDWELPHLNALMEKLRFVSFEDGDDMWSWKWHKSGSFTVKSMFKNFTESPSQVNISFCKKVWKIEALLKV
;
A
#
# COMPACT_ATOMS: atom_id res chain seq x y z
N MET A 1 -21.47 -1.17 -9.51
CA MET A 1 -20.03 -1.14 -9.18
C MET A 1 -19.80 -2.25 -8.18
N ASN A 2 -19.14 -3.34 -8.59
CA ASN A 2 -18.86 -4.46 -7.69
C ASN A 2 -17.75 -4.04 -6.73
N HIS A 3 -17.95 -4.27 -5.43
CA HIS A 3 -16.91 -4.10 -4.42
C HIS A 3 -15.92 -5.25 -4.53
N SER A 4 -14.95 -5.13 -5.43
CA SER A 4 -13.80 -6.04 -5.47
C SER A 4 -12.80 -5.60 -4.40
N SER A 5 -12.49 -6.51 -3.47
CA SER A 5 -11.39 -6.34 -2.52
C SER A 5 -10.06 -6.30 -3.29
N VAL A 6 -9.03 -5.68 -2.70
CA VAL A 6 -7.67 -5.71 -3.28
C VAL A 6 -7.17 -7.16 -3.38
N ALA A 7 -7.59 -8.02 -2.46
CA ALA A 7 -7.30 -9.45 -2.50
C ALA A 7 -7.83 -10.13 -3.78
N ASP A 8 -8.98 -9.67 -4.31
CA ASP A 8 -9.59 -10.23 -5.53
C ASP A 8 -8.81 -9.86 -6.81
N MET A 9 -7.86 -8.93 -6.71
CA MET A 9 -6.99 -8.54 -7.83
C MET A 9 -5.74 -9.41 -7.93
N GLY A 10 -5.51 -10.29 -6.95
CA GLY A 10 -4.45 -11.29 -6.96
C GLY A 10 -5.01 -12.68 -7.25
N MET A 11 -4.29 -13.48 -8.04
CA MET A 11 -4.62 -14.89 -8.25
C MET A 11 -3.43 -15.77 -7.90
N ILE A 12 -3.69 -16.91 -7.26
CA ILE A 12 -2.67 -17.94 -7.06
C ILE A 12 -2.56 -18.73 -8.37
N ALA A 13 -1.46 -18.54 -9.09
CA ALA A 13 -1.13 -19.29 -10.30
C ALA A 13 -0.09 -20.39 -9.99
N ALA A 14 0.09 -21.33 -10.91
CA ALA A 14 0.98 -22.49 -10.75
C ALA A 14 2.47 -22.15 -10.48
N GLY A 15 2.86 -20.87 -10.61
CA GLY A 15 4.21 -20.34 -10.32
C GLY A 15 4.28 -19.30 -9.20
N GLY A 16 3.19 -19.03 -8.47
CA GLY A 16 3.14 -18.04 -7.39
C GLY A 16 1.92 -17.11 -7.44
N HIS A 17 1.93 -16.07 -6.62
CA HIS A 17 0.89 -15.03 -6.59
C HIS A 17 1.08 -14.06 -7.77
N GLU A 18 0.10 -14.00 -8.68
CA GLU A 18 0.10 -13.15 -9.85
C GLU A 18 -0.95 -12.04 -9.69
N TRP A 19 -0.55 -10.80 -9.95
CA TRP A 19 -1.41 -9.64 -9.83
C TRP A 19 -2.09 -9.30 -11.16
N ASN A 20 -3.40 -9.11 -11.14
CA ASN A 20 -4.20 -8.67 -12.27
C ASN A 20 -4.89 -7.33 -11.96
N LEU A 21 -4.10 -6.24 -12.01
CA LEU A 21 -4.57 -4.90 -11.66
C LEU A 21 -5.67 -4.41 -12.62
N GLN A 22 -6.89 -4.27 -12.10
CA GLN A 22 -8.03 -3.71 -12.83
C GLN A 22 -7.98 -2.17 -12.84
N LEU A 23 -7.03 -1.61 -13.60
CA LEU A 23 -6.86 -0.16 -13.69
C LEU A 23 -8.07 0.51 -14.34
N ARG A 24 -8.55 1.62 -13.76
CA ARG A 24 -9.74 2.36 -14.24
C ARG A 24 -9.61 2.93 -15.65
N ARG A 25 -8.37 3.11 -16.13
CA ARG A 25 -8.06 3.66 -17.45
C ARG A 25 -6.90 2.90 -18.08
N ARG A 26 -6.77 3.06 -19.39
CA ARG A 26 -5.59 2.59 -20.12
C ARG A 26 -4.34 3.32 -19.64
N VAL A 27 -3.24 2.59 -19.63
CA VAL A 27 -1.91 3.04 -19.24
C VAL A 27 -1.26 3.66 -20.46
N TYR A 28 -0.66 4.83 -20.31
CA TYR A 28 0.12 5.45 -21.39
C TYR A 28 1.52 4.87 -21.45
N ASP A 29 2.18 4.96 -22.60
CA ASP A 29 3.52 4.38 -22.80
C ASP A 29 4.55 4.91 -21.78
N TRP A 30 4.45 6.18 -21.40
CA TRP A 30 5.34 6.77 -20.39
C TRP A 30 5.08 6.28 -18.95
N GLU A 31 3.94 5.63 -18.70
CA GLU A 31 3.59 5.06 -17.40
C GLU A 31 4.00 3.60 -17.28
N LEU A 32 4.25 2.91 -18.41
CA LEU A 32 4.67 1.50 -18.42
C LEU A 32 5.89 1.22 -17.53
N PRO A 33 6.96 2.05 -17.50
CA PRO A 33 8.09 1.80 -16.60
C PRO A 33 7.69 1.84 -15.12
N HIS A 34 6.78 2.75 -14.76
CA HIS A 34 6.28 2.88 -13.39
C HIS A 34 5.37 1.71 -13.02
N LEU A 35 4.54 1.26 -13.94
CA LEU A 35 3.69 0.09 -13.75
C LEU A 35 4.54 -1.18 -13.57
N ASN A 36 5.55 -1.39 -14.40
CA ASN A 36 6.46 -2.54 -14.25
C ASN A 36 7.19 -2.52 -12.90
N ALA A 37 7.69 -1.36 -12.48
CA ALA A 37 8.31 -1.21 -11.17
C ALA A 37 7.34 -1.49 -10.01
N LEU A 38 6.05 -1.19 -10.18
CA LEU A 38 5.00 -1.56 -9.22
C LEU A 38 4.76 -3.07 -9.22
N MET A 39 4.62 -3.70 -10.39
CA MET A 39 4.38 -5.14 -10.51
C MET A 39 5.51 -5.97 -9.88
N GLU A 40 6.77 -5.57 -10.07
CA GLU A 40 7.92 -6.22 -9.42
C GLU A 40 7.86 -6.14 -7.89
N LYS A 41 7.39 -5.02 -7.33
CA LYS A 41 7.20 -4.88 -5.87
C LYS A 41 6.05 -5.74 -5.38
N LEU A 42 4.95 -5.77 -6.12
CA LEU A 42 3.75 -6.52 -5.78
C LEU A 42 3.98 -8.03 -5.81
N ARG A 43 4.90 -8.53 -6.64
CA ARG A 43 5.27 -9.95 -6.69
C ARG A 43 5.64 -10.56 -5.33
N PHE A 44 6.20 -9.75 -4.42
CA PHE A 44 6.60 -10.18 -3.07
C PHE A 44 5.54 -9.91 -2.00
N VAL A 45 4.36 -9.40 -2.40
CA VAL A 45 3.25 -9.13 -1.50
C VAL A 45 2.26 -10.30 -1.57
N SER A 46 2.08 -10.95 -0.43
CA SER A 46 1.02 -11.93 -0.18
C SER A 46 0.07 -11.39 0.88
N PHE A 47 -1.21 -11.67 0.73
CA PHE A 47 -2.21 -11.40 1.76
C PHE A 47 -2.47 -12.64 2.58
N GLU A 48 -2.78 -12.44 3.86
CA GLU A 48 -3.32 -13.48 4.73
C GLU A 48 -4.85 -13.37 4.71
N ASP A 49 -5.56 -14.50 4.82
CA ASP A 49 -7.03 -14.55 4.87
C ASP A 49 -7.56 -14.09 6.25
N GLY A 50 -7.14 -12.92 6.70
CA GLY A 50 -7.48 -12.33 8.00
C GLY A 50 -7.93 -10.88 7.88
N ASP A 51 -8.44 -10.34 8.99
CA ASP A 51 -8.82 -8.93 9.06
C ASP A 51 -7.58 -8.02 8.95
N ASP A 52 -7.74 -6.88 8.30
CA ASP A 52 -6.69 -5.86 8.23
C ASP A 52 -6.29 -5.39 9.63
N MET A 53 -5.01 -5.58 9.99
CA MET A 53 -4.46 -5.13 11.27
C MET A 53 -3.51 -3.94 11.10
N TRP A 54 -3.65 -2.93 11.95
CA TRP A 54 -2.66 -1.87 12.05
C TRP A 54 -1.47 -2.33 12.89
N SER A 55 -0.29 -2.35 12.29
CA SER A 55 0.96 -2.66 12.98
C SER A 55 1.93 -1.47 12.95
N TRP A 56 2.57 -1.22 14.09
CA TRP A 56 3.60 -0.19 14.20
C TRP A 56 4.96 -0.73 13.77
N LYS A 57 5.34 -0.45 12.51
CA LYS A 57 6.57 -0.98 11.90
C LYS A 57 7.88 -0.50 12.53
N TRP A 58 7.83 0.57 13.31
CA TRP A 58 9.02 1.17 13.93
C TRP A 58 9.39 0.59 15.29
N HIS A 59 8.64 -0.42 15.74
CA HIS A 59 8.96 -1.16 16.96
C HIS A 59 8.81 -2.67 16.72
N LYS A 60 9.74 -3.46 17.26
CA LYS A 60 9.77 -4.91 17.05
C LYS A 60 8.51 -5.65 17.54
N SER A 61 7.83 -5.11 18.55
CA SER A 61 6.57 -5.68 19.05
C SER A 61 5.35 -5.30 18.20
N GLY A 62 5.51 -4.48 17.16
CA GLY A 62 4.38 -3.94 16.40
C GLY A 62 3.56 -2.90 17.16
N SER A 63 3.98 -2.48 18.36
CA SER A 63 3.27 -1.53 19.20
C SER A 63 3.86 -0.12 19.12
N PHE A 64 2.99 0.89 19.15
CA PHE A 64 3.41 2.29 19.18
C PHE A 64 4.18 2.63 20.47
N THR A 65 5.29 3.36 20.33
CA THR A 65 5.92 4.05 21.45
C THR A 65 6.44 5.42 21.01
N VAL A 66 6.33 6.43 21.89
CA VAL A 66 6.87 7.78 21.63
C VAL A 66 8.36 7.73 21.26
N LYS A 67 9.12 6.85 21.93
CA LYS A 67 10.55 6.66 21.67
C LYS A 67 10.82 6.14 20.25
N SER A 68 10.10 5.12 19.79
CA SER A 68 10.29 4.58 18.44
C SER A 68 9.84 5.57 17.36
N MET A 69 8.75 6.31 17.61
CA MET A 69 8.27 7.38 16.74
C MET A 69 9.33 8.48 16.58
N PHE A 70 9.77 9.05 17.70
CA PHE A 70 10.73 10.14 17.70
C PHE A 70 12.05 9.73 17.04
N LYS A 71 12.60 8.57 17.43
CA LYS A 71 13.83 8.02 16.86
C LYS A 71 13.77 7.92 15.33
N ASN A 72 12.70 7.32 14.79
CA ASN A 72 12.57 7.13 13.34
C ASN A 72 12.32 8.46 12.61
N PHE A 73 11.64 9.42 13.24
CA PHE A 73 11.44 10.75 12.66
C PHE A 73 12.73 11.59 12.63
N THR A 74 13.58 11.49 13.66
CA THR A 74 14.79 12.32 13.76
C THR A 74 16.00 11.70 13.07
N GLU A 75 16.10 10.37 13.07
CA GLU A 75 17.26 9.65 12.53
C GLU A 75 17.06 9.18 11.09
N SER A 76 15.83 9.22 10.55
CA SER A 76 15.53 8.81 9.16
C SER A 76 14.93 9.98 8.35
N PRO A 77 15.75 10.77 7.63
CA PRO A 77 15.29 11.98 6.94
C PRO A 77 14.31 11.78 5.79
N SER A 78 13.95 10.55 5.42
CA SER A 78 13.36 10.25 4.10
C SER A 78 12.26 9.18 4.07
N GLN A 79 11.87 8.57 5.20
CA GLN A 79 10.94 7.43 5.17
C GLN A 79 9.46 7.82 5.23
N VAL A 80 9.13 8.97 5.82
CA VAL A 80 7.74 9.45 5.89
C VAL A 80 7.62 10.68 5.02
N ASN A 81 7.12 10.50 3.80
CA ASN A 81 6.70 11.63 2.99
C ASN A 81 5.41 12.21 3.60
N ILE A 82 5.56 13.06 4.62
CA ILE A 82 4.44 13.72 5.32
C ILE A 82 3.56 14.50 4.33
N SER A 83 4.14 14.99 3.21
CA SER A 83 3.38 15.66 2.16
C SER A 83 2.42 14.72 1.41
N PHE A 84 2.76 13.43 1.29
CA PHE A 84 1.87 12.40 0.75
C PHE A 84 0.74 12.11 1.73
N CYS A 85 1.03 11.93 3.03
CA CYS A 85 0.01 11.72 4.05
C CYS A 85 -1.01 12.87 4.07
N LYS A 86 -0.56 14.13 3.99
CA LYS A 86 -1.46 15.29 3.91
C LYS A 86 -2.35 15.29 2.66
N LYS A 87 -1.93 14.65 1.56
CA LYS A 87 -2.75 14.52 0.33
C LYS A 87 -3.76 13.37 0.43
N VAL A 88 -3.37 12.23 0.99
CA VAL A 88 -4.27 11.08 1.21
C VAL A 88 -5.44 11.46 2.12
N TRP A 89 -5.16 12.14 3.23
CA TRP A 89 -6.18 12.56 4.19
C TRP A 89 -6.92 13.85 3.82
N LYS A 90 -6.54 14.50 2.71
CA LYS A 90 -7.28 15.64 2.13
C LYS A 90 -8.40 15.21 1.18
N ILE A 91 -8.48 13.93 0.86
CA ILE A 91 -9.69 13.40 0.26
C ILE A 91 -10.70 13.43 1.40
N GLU A 92 -11.51 14.49 1.46
CA GLU A 92 -12.78 14.43 2.17
C GLU A 92 -13.45 13.17 1.64
N ALA A 93 -13.40 12.10 2.44
CA ALA A 93 -14.18 10.90 2.20
C ALA A 93 -15.57 11.43 1.94
N LEU A 94 -16.03 11.32 0.69
CA LEU A 94 -17.31 11.85 0.25
C LEU A 94 -18.33 11.43 1.29
N LEU A 95 -18.67 12.37 2.18
CA LEU A 95 -19.65 12.18 3.22
C LEU A 95 -20.94 12.02 2.43
N LYS A 96 -21.33 10.76 2.21
CA LYS A 96 -22.66 10.45 1.71
C LYS A 96 -23.61 10.84 2.83
N VAL A 97 -24.12 12.07 2.72
CA VAL A 97 -25.38 12.49 3.32
C VAL A 97 -26.50 11.70 2.66
#